data_AF-A0A6P9CMN6-F1
#
_entry.id   AF-A0A6P9CMN6-F1
#
_cell.length_a   1.000
_cell.length_b   1.000
_cell.length_c   1.000
_cell.angle_alpha   90.00
_cell.angle_beta   90.00
_cell.angle_gamma   90.00
#
_symmetry.space_group_name_H-M   'P 1'
#
loop_
_entity.id
_entity.type
_entity.pdbx_description
1 polymer ?
#
loop_
_entity_poly.entity_id
_entity_poly.type
_entity_poly.pdbx_seq_one_letter_code
_entity_poly.pdbx_strand_id
1 'polypeptide(L)'
;MHLFCPAVVLSKYLLARPLAALIRPIEDSHLHHRRHQICKFHTSPRSLAGSKAASLHWTSERAVSILLLGLLPAAYLYPGAAVDYSLAATLTLHGHWGLGQLVTDYVHGKSSIKLANAGLYLLSAVTFAGLCYFNYHDVGICRAVAMLWSL
;
A
#
# COMPACT_ATOMS: atom_id res chain seq x y z
N MET A 1 -14.72 -4.22 -6.05
CA MET A 1 -14.28 -5.44 -5.35
C MET A 1 -13.63 -6.39 -6.35
N HIS A 2 -12.32 -6.25 -6.57
CA HIS A 2 -11.50 -7.32 -7.13
C HIS A 2 -10.35 -7.54 -6.15
N LEU A 3 -10.41 -8.71 -5.52
CA LEU A 3 -9.47 -9.26 -4.56
C LEU A 3 -8.01 -9.11 -5.03
N PHE A 4 -7.17 -8.72 -4.08
CA PHE A 4 -5.74 -9.03 -3.98
C PHE A 4 -5.42 -10.41 -4.58
N CYS A 5 -4.55 -10.46 -5.59
CA CYS A 5 -3.92 -11.70 -6.06
C CYS A 5 -2.49 -11.76 -5.51
N PRO A 6 -2.18 -12.62 -4.52
CA PRO A 6 -0.85 -12.71 -3.90
C PRO A 6 0.14 -13.54 -4.75
N ALA A 7 0.09 -13.45 -6.08
CA ALA A 7 0.90 -14.29 -6.96
C ALA A 7 2.29 -13.72 -7.30
N VAL A 8 2.59 -12.46 -6.92
CA VAL A 8 3.83 -11.79 -7.37
C VAL A 8 5.06 -12.11 -6.50
N VAL A 9 4.91 -12.75 -5.34
CA VAL A 9 6.04 -12.99 -4.42
C VAL A 9 6.74 -14.34 -4.63
N LEU A 10 6.17 -15.28 -5.39
CA LEU A 10 6.74 -16.63 -5.54
C LEU A 10 7.47 -16.88 -6.87
N SER A 11 7.96 -15.83 -7.56
CA SER A 11 8.58 -15.98 -8.89
C SER A 11 10.12 -16.06 -8.87
N LYS A 12 10.77 -15.77 -7.74
CA LYS A 12 12.24 -15.60 -7.71
C LYS A 12 13.07 -16.80 -7.25
N TYR A 13 12.48 -17.94 -6.88
CA TYR A 13 13.24 -19.04 -6.24
C TYR A 13 13.11 -20.43 -6.87
N LEU A 14 12.49 -20.59 -8.04
CA LEU A 14 12.37 -21.91 -8.70
C LEU A 14 13.17 -21.96 -10.01
N LEU A 15 14.48 -21.75 -9.90
CA LEU A 15 15.45 -22.23 -10.89
C LEU A 15 16.19 -23.44 -10.31
N ALA A 16 15.67 -24.63 -10.58
CA ALA A 16 16.46 -25.86 -10.63
C ALA A 16 15.68 -26.92 -11.41
N ARG A 17 16.10 -27.19 -12.66
CA ARG A 17 15.83 -28.47 -13.34
C ARG A 17 16.91 -29.47 -12.89
N PRO A 18 16.61 -30.77 -12.92
CA PRO A 18 17.32 -31.56 -13.92
C PRO A 18 16.45 -32.57 -14.69
N LEU A 19 17.00 -32.96 -15.83
CA LEU A 19 16.60 -33.96 -16.82
C LEU A 19 16.92 -35.39 -16.36
N ALA A 20 15.98 -36.33 -16.59
CA ALA A 20 16.11 -37.81 -16.78
C ALA A 20 14.77 -38.44 -16.31
N ALA A 21 14.12 -39.44 -16.92
CA ALA A 21 14.45 -40.48 -17.91
C ALA A 21 13.12 -40.85 -18.64
N LEU A 22 13.06 -40.93 -19.97
CA LEU A 22 13.36 -42.08 -20.83
C LEU A 22 12.41 -43.30 -20.68
N ILE A 23 11.42 -43.36 -21.58
CA ILE A 23 10.81 -44.52 -22.29
C ILE A 23 10.09 -45.61 -21.47
N ARG A 24 8.76 -45.76 -21.72
CA ARG A 24 8.14 -47.00 -22.26
C ARG A 24 6.88 -46.67 -23.10
N PRO A 25 6.63 -47.36 -24.24
CA PRO A 25 5.47 -47.16 -25.12
C PRO A 25 4.40 -48.28 -24.98
N ILE A 26 3.19 -48.01 -25.52
CA ILE A 26 2.07 -48.96 -25.83
C ILE A 26 1.33 -49.43 -24.55
N GLU A 27 0.02 -49.26 -24.32
CA GLU A 27 -1.21 -49.30 -25.12
C GLU A 27 -2.32 -48.66 -24.24
N ASP A 28 -3.21 -47.84 -24.79
CA ASP A 28 -4.64 -47.78 -24.40
C ASP A 28 -5.32 -46.60 -25.08
N SER A 29 -5.68 -46.88 -26.33
CA SER A 29 -6.44 -46.03 -27.24
C SER A 29 -7.92 -46.03 -26.86
N HIS A 30 -8.34 -45.59 -25.67
CA HIS A 30 -9.80 -45.60 -25.37
C HIS A 30 -10.33 -44.63 -24.31
N LEU A 31 -9.80 -43.39 -24.18
CA LEU A 31 -10.62 -42.27 -23.63
C LEU A 31 -10.03 -40.87 -23.92
N HIS A 32 -9.43 -40.70 -25.10
CA HIS A 32 -8.74 -39.47 -25.49
C HIS A 32 -9.67 -38.32 -25.94
N HIS A 33 -11.00 -38.48 -25.83
CA HIS A 33 -11.96 -37.58 -26.49
C HIS A 33 -12.58 -36.48 -25.60
N ARG A 34 -12.16 -36.27 -24.35
CA ARG A 34 -12.72 -35.15 -23.54
C ARG A 34 -11.85 -34.66 -22.39
N ARG A 35 -10.53 -34.55 -22.57
CA ARG A 35 -9.62 -34.10 -21.48
C ARG A 35 -8.72 -32.91 -21.77
N HIS A 36 -8.94 -32.17 -22.87
CA HIS A 36 -8.19 -30.92 -23.11
C HIS A 36 -9.07 -29.83 -23.70
N GLN A 37 -10.13 -29.43 -22.99
CA GLN A 37 -10.50 -28.01 -22.99
C GLN A 37 -9.48 -27.28 -22.12
N ILE A 38 -8.27 -27.12 -22.66
CA ILE A 38 -7.36 -26.09 -22.19
C ILE A 38 -8.14 -24.79 -22.38
N CYS A 39 -8.55 -24.16 -21.28
CA CYS A 39 -8.97 -22.77 -21.29
C CYS A 39 -7.85 -21.98 -21.98
N LYS A 40 -8.01 -21.71 -23.28
CA LYS A 40 -7.20 -20.74 -23.97
C LYS A 40 -7.51 -19.44 -23.26
N PHE A 41 -6.64 -19.04 -22.34
CA PHE A 41 -6.62 -17.70 -21.81
C PHE A 41 -6.45 -16.79 -23.03
N HIS A 42 -7.57 -16.27 -23.53
CA HIS A 42 -7.59 -15.16 -24.47
C HIS A 42 -7.07 -13.95 -23.68
N THR A 43 -5.76 -13.89 -23.46
CA THR A 43 -5.09 -12.63 -23.20
C THR A 43 -5.10 -11.92 -24.55
N SER A 44 -6.21 -11.24 -24.86
CA SER A 44 -6.17 -10.22 -25.91
C SER A 44 -4.96 -9.33 -25.57
N PRO A 45 -4.00 -9.13 -26.50
CA PRO A 45 -2.90 -8.24 -26.25
C PRO A 45 -3.48 -6.83 -26.22
N ARG A 46 -4.03 -6.44 -25.07
CA ARG A 46 -4.35 -5.05 -24.83
C ARG A 46 -3.00 -4.36 -24.69
N SER A 47 -2.53 -3.83 -25.82
CA SER A 47 -1.63 -2.69 -25.84
C SER A 47 -2.30 -1.58 -25.04
N LEU A 48 -2.13 -1.64 -23.72
CA LEU A 48 -2.52 -0.62 -22.79
C LEU A 48 -1.19 -0.10 -22.27
N ALA A 49 -0.83 1.12 -22.63
CA ALA A 49 0.13 1.89 -21.85
C ALA A 49 -0.46 2.01 -20.43
N GLY A 50 -0.24 0.99 -19.61
CA GLY A 50 -0.83 0.86 -18.28
C GLY A 50 -0.16 1.87 -17.37
N SER A 51 -0.93 2.85 -16.89
CA SER A 51 -0.43 3.81 -15.92
C SER A 51 0.10 3.09 -14.69
N LYS A 52 1.34 3.38 -14.31
CA LYS A 52 1.97 2.83 -13.09
C LYS A 52 1.44 3.51 -11.80
N ALA A 53 0.41 4.35 -11.88
CA ALA A 53 -0.08 5.12 -10.74
C ALA A 53 -0.47 4.25 -9.54
N ALA A 54 -1.14 3.11 -9.75
CA ALA A 54 -1.55 2.24 -8.64
C ALA A 54 -0.36 1.56 -7.94
N SER A 55 0.64 1.09 -8.70
CA SER A 55 1.83 0.48 -8.13
C SER A 55 2.75 1.50 -7.47
N LEU A 56 2.84 2.71 -8.04
CA LEU A 56 3.53 3.84 -7.42
C LEU A 56 2.85 4.26 -6.11
N HIS A 57 1.52 4.34 -6.08
CA HIS A 57 0.76 4.65 -4.86
C HIS A 57 1.07 3.64 -3.75
N TRP A 58 0.99 2.34 -4.06
CA TRP A 58 1.33 1.29 -3.09
C TRP A 58 2.77 1.40 -2.58
N THR A 59 3.71 1.68 -3.48
CA THR A 59 5.13 1.85 -3.10
C THR A 59 5.33 3.08 -2.22
N SER A 60 4.67 4.19 -2.53
CA SER A 60 4.72 5.42 -1.75
C SER A 60 4.15 5.23 -0.34
N GLU A 61 3.06 4.48 -0.18
CA GLU A 61 2.54 4.14 1.15
C GLU A 61 3.60 3.44 2.01
N ARG A 62 4.34 2.48 1.42
CA ARG A 62 5.41 1.78 2.14
C ARG A 62 6.57 2.72 2.47
N ALA A 63 6.96 3.58 1.54
CA ALA A 63 8.01 4.57 1.75
C ALA A 63 7.68 5.53 2.91
N VAL A 64 6.46 6.07 2.93
CA VAL A 64 5.98 6.95 4.01
C VAL A 64 5.88 6.20 5.34
N SER A 65 5.51 4.92 5.33
CA SER A 65 5.49 4.08 6.54
C SER A 65 6.89 3.89 7.13
N ILE A 66 7.90 3.61 6.28
CA ILE A 66 9.30 3.48 6.71
C ILE A 66 9.83 4.82 7.21
N LEU A 67 9.50 5.92 6.53
CA LEU A 67 9.86 7.26 6.97
C LEU A 67 9.28 7.57 8.36
N LEU A 68 7.99 7.29 8.58
CA LEU A 68 7.35 7.50 9.87
C LEU A 68 8.03 6.66 10.96
N LEU A 69 8.32 5.40 10.67
CA LEU A 69 9.02 4.50 11.59
C LEU A 69 10.41 5.04 11.96
N GLY A 70 11.15 5.64 11.02
CA GLY A 70 12.44 6.26 11.27
C GLY A 70 12.35 7.61 11.99
N LEU A 71 11.27 8.37 11.78
CA LEU A 71 11.06 9.65 12.46
C LEU A 71 10.78 9.49 13.95
N LEU A 72 10.19 8.38 14.41
CA LEU A 72 9.94 8.13 15.83
C LEU A 72 11.24 8.11 16.69
N PRO A 73 12.27 7.30 16.38
CA PRO A 73 13.54 7.38 17.10
C PRO A 73 14.28 8.69 16.85
N ALA A 74 14.16 9.29 15.65
CA ALA A 74 14.77 10.59 15.37
C ALA A 74 14.18 11.71 16.25
N ALA A 75 12.87 11.68 16.52
CA ALA A 75 12.18 12.62 17.41
C ALA A 75 12.66 12.53 18.86
N TYR A 76 13.04 11.33 19.29
CA TYR A 76 13.61 11.11 20.62
C TYR A 76 15.05 11.62 20.71
N LEU A 77 15.88 11.32 19.70
CA LEU A 77 17.32 11.61 19.73
C LEU A 77 17.65 13.07 19.33
N TYR A 78 16.89 13.63 18.39
CA TYR A 78 17.15 14.92 17.76
C TYR A 78 15.88 15.78 17.70
N PRO A 79 15.26 16.13 18.85
CA PRO A 79 14.05 16.94 18.86
C PRO A 79 14.32 18.34 18.28
N GLY A 80 13.41 18.82 17.43
CA GLY A 80 13.49 20.15 16.83
C GLY A 80 12.57 20.32 15.63
N ALA A 81 12.48 21.56 15.13
CA ALA A 81 11.51 21.98 14.12
C ALA A 81 11.49 21.10 12.86
N ALA A 82 12.66 20.69 12.36
CA ALA A 82 12.75 19.84 11.18
C ALA A 82 12.05 18.48 11.39
N VAL A 83 12.24 17.86 12.56
CA VAL A 83 11.60 16.59 12.92
C VAL A 83 10.13 16.81 13.23
N ASP A 84 9.76 17.91 13.90
CA ASP A 84 8.38 18.26 14.20
C ASP A 84 7.53 18.44 12.93
N TYR A 85 8.00 19.21 11.94
CA TYR A 85 7.30 19.37 10.67
C TYR A 85 7.29 18.09 9.83
N SER A 86 8.39 17.32 9.87
CA SER A 86 8.47 16.03 9.19
C SER A 86 7.50 15.01 9.79
N LEU A 87 7.35 14.98 11.12
CA LEU A 87 6.34 14.20 11.83
C LEU A 87 4.94 14.66 11.46
N ALA A 88 4.66 15.96 11.49
CA ALA A 88 3.35 16.51 11.11
C ALA A 88 2.94 16.08 9.69
N ALA A 89 3.84 16.20 8.72
CA ALA A 89 3.60 15.81 7.33
C ALA A 89 3.41 14.29 7.19
N THR A 90 4.35 13.51 7.73
CA THR A 90 4.39 12.05 7.53
C THR A 90 3.25 11.37 8.26
N LEU A 91 2.96 11.77 9.51
CA LEU A 91 1.84 11.24 10.28
C LEU A 91 0.50 11.51 9.58
N THR A 92 0.29 12.75 9.13
CA THR A 92 -0.96 13.13 8.45
C THR A 92 -1.11 12.40 7.11
N LEU A 93 -0.04 12.31 6.31
CA LEU A 93 -0.09 11.63 5.01
C LEU A 93 -0.29 10.11 5.15
N HIS A 94 0.42 9.48 6.10
CA HIS A 94 0.24 8.05 6.41
C HIS A 94 -1.19 7.76 6.85
N GLY A 95 -1.73 8.59 7.75
CA GLY A 95 -3.13 8.49 8.20
C GLY A 95 -4.13 8.69 7.06
N HIS A 96 -3.92 9.68 6.20
CA HIS A 96 -4.79 9.96 5.06
C HIS A 96 -4.90 8.76 4.10
N TRP A 97 -3.78 8.17 3.70
CA TRP A 97 -3.81 6.99 2.83
C TRP A 97 -4.35 5.75 3.54
N GLY A 98 -4.02 5.54 4.83
CA GLY A 98 -4.56 4.42 5.61
C GLY A 98 -6.08 4.49 5.75
N LEU A 99 -6.63 5.65 6.10
CA LEU A 99 -8.08 5.86 6.15
C LEU A 99 -8.71 5.79 4.75
N GLY A 100 -8.01 6.20 3.70
CA GLY A 100 -8.46 6.05 2.31
C GLY A 100 -8.70 4.59 1.91
N GLN A 101 -7.89 3.66 2.44
CA GLN A 101 -8.14 2.22 2.27
C GLN A 101 -9.41 1.78 2.99
N LEU A 102 -9.66 2.24 4.23
CA LEU A 102 -10.91 1.95 4.95
C LEU A 102 -12.14 2.47 4.20
N VAL A 103 -12.06 3.70 3.66
CA VAL A 103 -13.15 4.26 2.83
C VAL A 103 -13.38 3.40 1.60
N THR A 104 -12.32 2.97 0.93
CA THR A 104 -12.40 2.13 -0.28
C THR A 104 -12.97 0.74 0.00
N ASP A 105 -12.65 0.15 1.15
CA ASP A 105 -13.04 -1.21 1.51
C ASP A 105 -14.48 -1.28 2.07
N TYR A 106 -14.93 -0.25 2.79
CA TYR A 106 -16.18 -0.33 3.55
C TYR A 106 -17.27 0.66 3.12
N VAL A 107 -16.94 1.77 2.47
CA VAL A 107 -17.95 2.75 2.04
C VAL A 107 -18.45 2.41 0.64
N HIS A 108 -19.75 2.16 0.54
CA HIS A 108 -20.40 1.77 -0.71
C HIS A 108 -21.37 2.85 -1.19
N GLY A 109 -21.51 2.99 -2.50
CA GLY A 109 -22.39 3.98 -3.13
C GLY A 109 -21.64 5.23 -3.62
N LYS A 110 -21.94 5.67 -4.84
CA LYS A 110 -21.20 6.74 -5.53
C LYS A 110 -21.23 8.07 -4.77
N SER A 111 -22.36 8.42 -4.15
CA SER A 111 -22.52 9.63 -3.34
C SER A 111 -21.76 9.51 -2.02
N SER A 112 -21.93 8.40 -1.31
CA SER A 112 -21.27 8.13 -0.03
C SER A 112 -19.75 8.11 -0.15
N ILE A 113 -19.19 7.48 -1.20
CA ILE A 113 -17.74 7.47 -1.46
C ILE A 113 -17.20 8.88 -1.70
N LYS A 114 -17.91 9.71 -2.49
CA LYS A 114 -17.51 11.11 -2.72
C LYS A 114 -17.53 11.92 -1.44
N LEU A 115 -18.59 11.78 -0.64
CA LEU A 115 -18.74 12.49 0.62
C LEU A 115 -17.67 12.05 1.64
N ALA A 116 -17.43 10.74 1.77
CA ALA A 116 -16.40 10.19 2.65
C ALA A 116 -15.00 10.67 2.26
N ASN A 117 -14.67 10.66 0.96
CA ASN A 117 -13.39 11.19 0.48
C ASN A 117 -13.26 12.70 0.71
N ALA A 118 -14.31 13.49 0.49
CA ALA A 118 -14.29 14.92 0.78
C ALA A 118 -14.06 15.19 2.28
N GLY A 119 -14.74 14.45 3.15
CA GLY A 119 -14.53 14.50 4.60
C GLY A 119 -13.10 14.10 4.98
N LEU A 120 -12.55 13.05 4.36
CA LEU A 120 -11.18 12.60 4.59
C LEU A 120 -10.15 13.66 4.18
N TYR A 121 -10.32 14.31 3.02
CA TYR A 121 -9.47 15.43 2.60
C TYR A 121 -9.55 16.61 3.57
N LEU A 122 -10.76 17.01 3.96
CA LEU A 122 -10.97 18.10 4.91
C LEU A 122 -10.30 17.78 6.26
N LEU A 123 -10.56 16.59 6.81
CA LEU A 123 -9.97 16.13 8.07
C LEU A 123 -8.44 16.19 7.99
N SER A 124 -7.87 15.64 6.92
CA SER A 124 -6.40 15.59 6.76
C SER A 124 -5.80 16.99 6.60
N ALA A 125 -6.46 17.88 5.85
CA ALA A 125 -6.02 19.26 5.69
C ALA A 125 -6.05 20.03 7.01
N VAL A 126 -7.15 19.91 7.78
CA VAL A 126 -7.29 20.54 9.09
C VAL A 126 -6.27 19.97 10.08
N THR A 127 -6.06 18.65 10.10
CA THR A 127 -5.05 18.02 10.96
C THR A 127 -3.65 18.51 10.62
N PHE A 128 -3.26 18.50 9.33
CA PHE A 128 -1.93 18.96 8.93
C PHE A 128 -1.72 20.45 9.25
N ALA A 129 -2.71 21.30 8.93
CA ALA A 129 -2.66 22.72 9.25
C ALA A 129 -2.58 22.96 10.77
N GLY A 130 -3.37 22.23 11.56
CA GLY A 130 -3.35 22.31 13.02
C GLY A 130 -2.01 21.89 13.61
N LEU A 131 -1.40 20.81 13.13
CA LEU A 131 -0.07 20.38 13.56
C LEU A 131 1.02 21.38 13.13
N CYS A 132 0.94 21.94 11.92
CA CYS A 132 1.86 22.99 11.48
C CYS A 132 1.71 24.28 12.29
N TYR A 133 0.47 24.66 12.61
CA TYR A 133 0.17 25.81 13.47
C TYR A 133 0.74 25.58 14.87
N PHE A 134 0.51 24.41 15.46
CA PHE A 134 1.06 24.02 16.77
C PHE A 134 2.59 24.04 16.77
N ASN A 135 3.23 23.54 15.71
CA ASN A 135 4.69 23.59 15.57
C ASN A 135 5.24 25.02 15.40
N TYR A 136 4.44 25.94 14.85
CA TYR A 136 4.89 27.31 14.59
C TYR A 136 4.62 28.27 15.76
N HIS A 137 3.45 28.15 16.39
CA HIS A 137 2.96 29.08 17.41
C HIS A 137 3.04 28.55 18.85
N ASP A 138 3.31 27.25 19.02
CA ASP A 138 3.38 26.59 20.31
C ASP A 138 4.72 25.84 20.46
N VAL A 139 4.86 24.98 21.47
CA VAL A 139 6.10 24.29 21.83
C VAL A 139 6.59 23.27 20.79
N GLY A 140 5.73 22.82 19.86
CA GLY A 140 6.03 21.77 18.88
C GLY A 140 5.83 20.34 19.39
N ILE A 141 5.59 19.40 18.46
CA ILE A 141 5.16 18.02 18.77
C ILE A 141 6.14 17.29 19.71
N CYS A 142 7.43 17.28 19.41
CA CYS A 142 8.44 16.56 20.19
C CYS A 142 8.49 17.07 21.64
N ARG A 143 8.51 18.41 21.80
CA ARG A 143 8.57 19.02 23.13
C ARG A 143 7.25 18.85 23.89
N ALA A 144 6.11 18.95 23.21
CA ALA A 144 4.80 18.72 23.80
C ALA A 144 4.69 17.31 24.39
N VAL A 145 5.13 16.28 23.64
CA VAL A 145 5.14 14.90 24.13
C VAL A 145 6.08 14.75 25.32
N ALA A 146 7.26 15.36 25.30
CA ALA A 146 8.18 15.32 26.43
C ALA A 146 7.61 15.98 27.70
N MET A 147 6.93 17.13 27.55
CA MET A 147 6.25 17.81 28.66
C MET A 147 5.09 16.98 29.19
N LEU A 148 4.28 16.39 28.30
CA LEU A 148 3.16 15.52 28.66
C LEU A 148 3.62 14.29 29.46
N TRP A 149 4.77 13.71 29.10
CA TRP A 149 5.33 12.54 29.79
C TRP A 149 6.03 12.89 31.11
N SER A 150 6.19 14.18 31.42
CA SER A 150 6.74 14.66 32.69
C SER A 150 5.68 15.06 33.72
N LEU A 151 4.40 14.90 33.38
CA LEU A 151 3.26 15.05 34.30
C LEU A 151 3.13 13.81 35.20
#